data_AF-A0A7S1MNM8-F1
#
_entry.id   AF-A0A7S1MNM8-F1
#
_cell.length_a   1.000
_cell.length_b   1.000
_cell.length_c   1.000
_cell.angle_alpha   90.00
_cell.angle_beta   90.00
_cell.angle_gamma   90.00
#
_symmetry.space_group_name_H-M   'P 1'
#
loop_
_entity.id
_entity.type
_entity.pdbx_description
1 polymer ?
#
loop_
_entity_poly.entity_id
_entity_poly.type
_entity_poly.pdbx_seq_one_letter_code
_entity_poly.pdbx_strand_id
1 'polypeptide(L)'
;QTTRDLIRRELMALPEPSALARLPSSAKMRASEEQFGASIELPTGDYHRVVVNGDDGDPDYLKCADRLAAAVSMRDKYKGIDRGQEEDYADFGDMGESLVMEDGIFTVPGLRTVPTPWATYIKDINALFDLLEVGAWLSVCKTRLTVLEEKFELYSLLNGEVEARFNEETGGGGVHAPSVRVDNSVKLSTGMNAQVLMRYIHQTARE
;
A
#
# COMPACT_ATOMS: atom_id res chain seq x y z
N GLN A 1 -15.23 -10.12 29.81
CA GLN A 1 -16.19 -9.66 28.77
C GLN A 1 -15.42 -8.82 27.80
N THR A 2 -15.07 -9.41 26.67
CA THR A 2 -14.21 -8.80 25.67
C THR A 2 -15.05 -7.85 24.82
N THR A 3 -14.48 -6.73 24.36
CA THR A 3 -15.13 -5.74 23.47
C THR A 3 -15.84 -6.37 22.26
N ARG A 4 -15.35 -7.57 21.85
CA ARG A 4 -15.93 -8.48 20.85
C ARG A 4 -17.39 -8.91 21.16
N ASP A 5 -17.73 -9.15 22.41
CA ASP A 5 -19.07 -9.59 22.83
C ASP A 5 -20.08 -8.45 22.83
N LEU A 6 -19.61 -7.21 23.05
CA LEU A 6 -20.46 -6.02 23.03
C LEU A 6 -20.90 -5.68 21.60
N ILE A 7 -19.94 -5.69 20.67
CA ILE A 7 -20.17 -5.43 19.23
C ILE A 7 -21.10 -6.49 18.62
N ARG A 8 -20.90 -7.77 18.98
CA ARG A 8 -21.74 -8.87 18.48
C ARG A 8 -23.20 -8.79 18.97
N ARG A 9 -23.43 -8.20 20.14
CA ARG A 9 -24.77 -8.07 20.74
C ARG A 9 -25.55 -6.89 20.16
N GLU A 10 -24.89 -5.80 19.79
CA GLU A 10 -25.50 -4.68 19.07
C GLU A 10 -25.83 -5.01 17.61
N LEU A 11 -25.00 -5.81 16.93
CA LEU A 11 -25.18 -6.13 15.51
C LEU A 11 -26.35 -7.11 15.20
N MET A 12 -26.85 -7.85 16.18
CA MET A 12 -27.99 -8.76 16.00
C MET A 12 -29.36 -8.06 16.01
N ALA A 13 -29.41 -6.74 16.18
CA ALA A 13 -30.65 -5.96 16.32
C ALA A 13 -31.14 -5.27 15.02
N LEU A 14 -30.48 -5.47 13.87
CA LEU A 14 -30.82 -4.78 12.63
C LEU A 14 -31.43 -5.73 11.57
N PRO A 15 -32.50 -5.30 10.87
CA PRO A 15 -33.13 -6.13 9.86
C PRO A 15 -32.31 -6.18 8.56
N GLU A 16 -32.15 -7.39 8.02
CA GLU A 16 -31.49 -7.68 6.74
C GLU A 16 -32.26 -7.09 5.54
N PRO A 17 -31.62 -6.32 4.65
CA PRO A 17 -32.18 -6.05 3.33
C PRO A 17 -31.65 -7.05 2.29
N SER A 18 -32.62 -7.71 1.68
CA SER A 18 -32.58 -8.64 0.57
C SER A 18 -32.00 -8.09 -0.74
N ALA A 19 -31.40 -9.02 -1.50
CA ALA A 19 -31.30 -9.12 -2.97
C ALA A 19 -30.13 -8.40 -3.71
N LEU A 20 -29.09 -9.19 -3.99
CA LEU A 20 -28.43 -9.43 -5.29
C LEU A 20 -28.63 -8.40 -6.42
N ALA A 21 -27.53 -7.77 -6.84
CA ALA A 21 -27.36 -7.31 -8.22
C ALA A 21 -25.96 -7.68 -8.75
N ARG A 22 -25.95 -8.10 -10.02
CA ARG A 22 -24.93 -8.84 -10.77
C ARG A 22 -23.72 -7.97 -11.13
N LEU A 23 -22.52 -8.55 -11.09
CA LEU A 23 -21.27 -7.97 -11.64
C LEU A 23 -21.23 -8.13 -13.17
N PRO A 24 -20.81 -7.10 -13.94
CA PRO A 24 -20.38 -7.29 -15.31
C PRO A 24 -18.87 -7.57 -15.41
N SER A 25 -18.57 -8.45 -16.36
CA SER A 25 -17.28 -9.01 -16.75
C SER A 25 -16.43 -8.05 -17.58
N SER A 26 -15.11 -8.10 -17.33
CA SER A 26 -13.97 -7.73 -18.19
C SER A 26 -13.92 -6.32 -18.79
N ALA A 27 -12.97 -5.51 -18.31
CA ALA A 27 -12.45 -4.36 -19.05
C ALA A 27 -10.91 -4.38 -19.01
N LYS A 28 -10.31 -4.51 -20.20
CA LYS A 28 -8.88 -4.53 -20.47
C LYS A 28 -8.24 -3.20 -20.06
N MET A 29 -7.26 -3.22 -19.15
CA MET A 29 -6.40 -2.07 -18.88
C MET A 29 -5.42 -1.86 -20.03
N ARG A 30 -5.62 -0.76 -20.78
CA ARG A 30 -4.57 -0.12 -21.57
C ARG A 30 -3.82 0.83 -20.62
N ALA A 31 -2.53 0.61 -20.45
CA ALA A 31 -1.65 1.56 -19.78
C ALA A 31 -1.32 2.70 -20.76
N SER A 32 -1.64 3.93 -20.38
CA SER A 32 -1.13 5.16 -21.00
C SER A 32 -0.05 5.72 -20.08
N GLU A 33 1.20 5.69 -20.54
CA GLU A 33 2.33 6.41 -19.94
C GLU A 33 2.20 7.90 -20.27
N GLU A 34 2.01 8.74 -19.26
CA GLU A 34 2.28 10.17 -19.36
C GLU A 34 3.66 10.46 -18.75
N GLN A 35 4.50 11.07 -19.59
CA GLN A 35 5.88 11.47 -19.30
C GLN A 35 5.91 12.74 -18.46
N PHE A 36 6.58 12.70 -17.31
CA PHE A 36 7.15 13.88 -16.66
C PHE A 36 8.45 13.53 -15.92
N GLY A 37 9.54 14.22 -16.28
CA GLY A 37 10.69 14.48 -15.40
C GLY A 37 11.96 13.64 -15.58
N ALA A 38 12.96 14.24 -16.23
CA ALA A 38 14.38 13.88 -16.31
C ALA A 38 14.74 12.53 -16.98
N SER A 39 15.12 12.61 -18.25
CA SER A 39 15.83 11.54 -18.97
C SER A 39 17.19 11.30 -18.31
N ILE A 40 17.25 10.36 -17.38
CA ILE A 40 18.51 9.70 -17.05
C ILE A 40 18.80 8.79 -18.24
N GLU A 41 19.74 9.20 -19.10
CA GLU A 41 20.32 8.29 -20.08
C GLU A 41 21.01 7.16 -19.32
N LEU A 42 20.26 6.08 -19.06
CA LEU A 42 20.81 4.85 -18.53
C LEU A 42 21.79 4.31 -19.57
N PRO A 43 23.03 3.97 -19.21
CA PRO A 43 23.97 3.40 -20.16
C PRO A 43 23.33 2.16 -20.78
N THR A 44 23.20 2.18 -22.11
CA THR A 44 22.78 1.04 -22.95
C THR A 44 23.90 0.00 -22.99
N GLY A 45 24.26 -0.52 -21.82
CA GLY A 45 25.10 -1.71 -21.69
C GLY A 45 24.21 -2.94 -21.73
N ASP A 46 24.58 -3.93 -22.53
CA ASP A 46 23.96 -5.26 -22.50
C ASP A 46 24.16 -5.86 -21.10
N TYR A 47 23.14 -5.74 -20.25
CA TYR A 47 23.15 -6.27 -18.88
C TYR A 47 22.68 -7.72 -18.90
N HIS A 48 23.62 -8.64 -18.71
CA HIS A 48 23.34 -10.07 -18.57
C HIS A 48 23.13 -10.42 -17.09
N ARG A 49 21.89 -10.75 -16.72
CA ARG A 49 21.56 -11.30 -15.39
C ARG A 49 21.14 -12.75 -15.47
N VAL A 50 21.46 -13.49 -14.42
CA VAL A 50 20.89 -14.81 -14.18
C VAL A 50 19.46 -14.63 -13.69
N VAL A 51 18.50 -15.10 -14.48
CA VAL A 51 17.09 -15.12 -14.10
C VAL A 51 16.80 -16.41 -13.36
N VAL A 52 16.48 -16.30 -12.07
CA VAL A 52 15.96 -17.42 -11.29
C VAL A 52 14.49 -17.61 -11.66
N ASN A 53 14.21 -18.66 -12.43
CA ASN A 53 12.85 -19.00 -12.84
C ASN A 53 11.91 -19.19 -11.62
N GLY A 54 10.62 -18.96 -11.84
CA GLY A 54 9.61 -19.01 -10.79
C GLY A 54 9.38 -20.41 -10.23
N ASP A 55 8.86 -20.43 -9.00
CA ASP A 55 8.16 -21.57 -8.42
C ASP A 55 6.66 -21.38 -8.69
N ASP A 56 6.06 -22.35 -9.40
CA ASP A 56 4.63 -22.39 -9.75
C ASP A 56 3.71 -22.50 -8.51
N GLY A 57 4.32 -22.74 -7.35
CA GLY A 57 3.67 -22.77 -6.06
C GLY A 57 3.17 -24.15 -5.70
N ASP A 58 3.19 -24.44 -4.39
CA ASP A 58 2.75 -25.73 -3.88
C ASP A 58 1.25 -25.98 -4.12
N PRO A 59 0.79 -27.24 -4.15
CA PRO A 59 -0.63 -27.58 -4.27
C PRO A 59 -1.52 -26.90 -3.22
N ASP A 60 -0.97 -26.58 -2.04
CA ASP A 60 -1.68 -25.88 -0.98
C ASP A 60 -1.78 -24.37 -1.22
N TYR A 61 -0.83 -23.79 -1.95
CA TYR A 61 -0.93 -22.41 -2.42
C TYR A 61 -2.06 -22.26 -3.43
N LEU A 62 -2.16 -23.17 -4.41
CA LEU A 62 -3.22 -23.14 -5.43
C LEU A 62 -4.63 -23.19 -4.81
N LYS A 63 -4.81 -23.93 -3.71
CA LYS A 63 -6.09 -23.99 -2.97
C LYS A 63 -6.44 -22.69 -2.25
N CYS A 64 -5.46 -21.84 -1.95
CA CYS A 64 -5.63 -20.59 -1.20
C CYS A 64 -5.53 -19.34 -2.10
N ALA A 65 -5.01 -19.47 -3.33
CA ALA A 65 -4.73 -18.38 -4.24
C ALA A 65 -5.97 -17.52 -4.54
N ASP A 66 -7.13 -18.14 -4.82
CA ASP A 66 -8.38 -17.42 -5.08
C ASP A 66 -8.79 -16.53 -3.93
N ARG A 67 -8.54 -16.98 -2.70
CA ARG A 67 -8.94 -16.26 -1.50
C ARG A 67 -7.95 -15.14 -1.14
N LEU A 68 -6.66 -15.33 -1.44
CA LEU A 68 -5.67 -14.25 -1.42
C LEU A 68 -6.01 -13.17 -2.46
N ALA A 69 -6.38 -13.59 -3.67
CA ALA A 69 -6.84 -12.66 -4.71
C ALA A 69 -8.08 -11.89 -4.24
N ALA A 70 -9.05 -12.55 -3.61
CA ALA A 70 -10.21 -11.89 -3.02
C ALA A 70 -9.81 -10.86 -1.94
N ALA A 71 -8.85 -11.18 -1.07
CA ALA A 71 -8.34 -10.25 -0.07
C ALA A 71 -7.62 -9.02 -0.68
N VAL A 72 -6.85 -9.22 -1.75
CA VAL A 72 -6.23 -8.12 -2.50
C VAL A 72 -7.29 -7.25 -3.18
N SER A 73 -8.28 -7.87 -3.83
CA SER A 73 -9.39 -7.13 -4.45
C SER A 73 -10.23 -6.36 -3.43
N MET A 74 -10.38 -6.87 -2.20
CA MET A 74 -11.00 -6.10 -1.12
C MET A 74 -10.23 -4.82 -0.83
N ARG A 75 -8.89 -4.85 -0.79
CA ARG A 75 -8.08 -3.64 -0.63
C ARG A 75 -8.24 -2.67 -1.79
N ASP A 76 -8.32 -3.18 -3.02
CA ASP A 76 -8.48 -2.36 -4.22
C ASP A 76 -9.81 -1.60 -4.26
N LYS A 77 -10.86 -2.10 -3.60
CA LYS A 77 -12.13 -1.38 -3.43
C LYS A 77 -11.95 -0.06 -2.65
N TYR A 78 -11.06 -0.05 -1.64
CA TYR A 78 -10.82 1.13 -0.80
C TYR A 78 -9.72 2.02 -1.36
N LYS A 79 -8.68 1.42 -1.96
CA LYS A 79 -7.51 2.14 -2.49
C LYS A 79 -7.58 2.47 -3.96
N GLY A 80 -8.51 1.88 -4.71
CA GLY A 80 -8.60 2.03 -6.17
C GLY A 80 -9.04 3.42 -6.62
N ILE A 81 -9.63 4.19 -5.71
CA ILE A 81 -10.12 5.54 -6.00
C ILE A 81 -9.02 6.59 -5.81
N ASP A 82 -8.10 6.39 -4.85
CA ASP A 82 -7.00 7.31 -4.58
C ASP A 82 -5.69 6.83 -5.25
N ARG A 83 -5.30 5.55 -5.17
CA ARG A 83 -3.96 5.06 -5.59
C ARG A 83 -2.76 5.90 -5.09
N GLY A 84 -2.95 6.85 -4.17
CA GLY A 84 -1.95 7.85 -3.79
C GLY A 84 -1.88 9.05 -4.74
N GLN A 85 -2.91 9.28 -5.55
CA GLN A 85 -3.03 10.41 -6.45
C GLN A 85 -3.61 11.60 -5.68
N GLU A 86 -3.03 12.76 -5.91
CA GLU A 86 -3.53 14.01 -5.35
C GLU A 86 -4.97 14.24 -5.80
N GLU A 87 -5.87 14.43 -4.84
CA GLU A 87 -7.21 14.92 -5.11
C GLU A 87 -7.06 16.29 -5.78
N ASP A 88 -7.62 16.46 -6.97
CA ASP A 88 -7.43 17.68 -7.74
C ASP A 88 -8.37 18.75 -7.20
N TYR A 89 -7.87 19.52 -6.23
CA TYR A 89 -8.61 20.62 -5.62
C TYR A 89 -8.66 21.87 -6.52
N ALA A 90 -8.12 21.82 -7.75
CA ALA A 90 -8.08 22.98 -8.64
C ALA A 90 -9.47 23.40 -9.18
N ASP A 91 -10.47 22.51 -9.14
CA ASP A 91 -11.83 22.79 -9.63
C ASP A 91 -12.77 23.34 -8.53
N PHE A 92 -12.25 23.66 -7.33
CA PHE A 92 -12.98 24.41 -6.29
C PHE A 92 -13.09 25.91 -6.61
N GLY A 93 -13.03 26.28 -7.89
CA GLY A 93 -13.42 27.61 -8.35
C GLY A 93 -14.93 27.77 -8.17
N ASP A 94 -15.32 28.49 -7.11
CA ASP A 94 -16.69 28.97 -6.87
C ASP A 94 -17.71 27.96 -6.28
N MET A 95 -17.27 26.90 -5.59
CA MET A 95 -18.17 26.08 -4.77
C MET A 95 -18.26 26.63 -3.35
N GLY A 96 -19.22 27.55 -3.17
CA GLY A 96 -19.72 27.95 -1.86
C GLY A 96 -20.19 26.73 -1.05
N GLU A 97 -19.41 26.37 -0.04
CA GLU A 97 -19.85 25.94 1.29
C GLU A 97 -21.02 24.94 1.37
N SER A 98 -20.93 23.78 0.71
CA SER A 98 -21.79 22.64 1.08
C SER A 98 -20.95 21.44 1.50
N LEU A 99 -20.23 21.62 2.61
CA LEU A 99 -19.68 20.50 3.36
C LEU A 99 -20.84 19.84 4.10
N VAL A 100 -21.21 18.63 3.67
CA VAL A 100 -22.29 17.86 4.29
C VAL A 100 -21.65 16.83 5.21
N MET A 101 -21.96 16.91 6.50
CA MET A 101 -21.52 15.93 7.50
C MET A 101 -22.68 15.00 7.82
N GLU A 102 -22.54 13.73 7.46
CA GLU A 102 -23.51 12.68 7.79
C GLU A 102 -22.78 11.56 8.53
N ASP A 103 -23.27 11.19 9.72
CA ASP A 103 -22.71 10.11 10.54
C ASP A 103 -21.18 10.18 10.79
N GLY A 104 -20.65 11.41 10.88
CA GLY A 104 -19.22 11.67 11.08
C GLY A 104 -18.36 11.54 9.82
N ILE A 105 -18.99 11.39 8.65
CA ILE A 105 -18.34 11.40 7.33
C ILE A 105 -18.55 12.78 6.71
N PHE A 106 -17.45 13.44 6.36
CA PHE A 106 -17.48 14.69 5.62
C PHE A 106 -17.53 14.40 4.14
N THR A 107 -18.59 14.84 3.48
CA THR A 107 -18.74 14.77 2.03
C THR A 107 -18.69 16.17 1.46
N VAL A 108 -17.84 16.33 0.45
CA VAL A 108 -17.72 17.57 -0.32
C VAL A 108 -18.11 17.22 -1.76
N PRO A 109 -19.00 18.01 -2.39
CA PRO A 109 -19.30 17.84 -3.81
C PRO A 109 -18.01 17.91 -4.63
N GLY A 110 -17.74 16.90 -5.45
CA GLY A 110 -16.52 16.84 -6.28
C GLY A 110 -15.39 15.95 -5.76
N LEU A 111 -15.53 15.30 -4.59
CA LEU A 111 -14.55 14.30 -4.13
C LEU A 111 -14.44 13.14 -5.12
N ARG A 112 -13.22 12.79 -5.56
CA ARG A 112 -13.00 11.57 -6.35
C ARG A 112 -13.17 10.35 -5.47
N THR A 113 -12.60 10.38 -4.26
CA THR A 113 -12.76 9.34 -3.24
C THR A 113 -14.13 9.34 -2.61
N VAL A 114 -14.93 8.31 -2.94
CA VAL A 114 -16.22 8.06 -2.28
C VAL A 114 -15.97 7.24 -1.00
N PRO A 115 -16.27 7.78 0.19
CA PRO A 115 -16.11 7.04 1.44
C PRO A 115 -17.04 5.82 1.46
N THR A 116 -16.50 4.65 1.84
CA THR A 116 -17.31 3.43 1.95
C THR A 116 -18.09 3.45 3.27
N PRO A 117 -19.39 3.08 3.28
CA PRO A 117 -20.20 3.05 4.50
C PRO A 117 -19.60 2.16 5.60
N TRP A 118 -19.71 2.59 6.85
CA TRP A 118 -19.15 1.89 8.01
C TRP A 118 -19.58 0.42 8.12
N ALA A 119 -20.86 0.12 7.88
CA ALA A 119 -21.38 -1.24 7.95
C ALA A 119 -20.69 -2.17 6.93
N THR A 120 -20.45 -1.67 5.71
CA THR A 120 -19.74 -2.40 4.66
C THR A 120 -18.27 -2.59 5.03
N TYR A 121 -17.63 -1.56 5.59
CA TYR A 121 -16.26 -1.65 6.08
C TYR A 121 -16.10 -2.75 7.14
N ILE A 122 -16.98 -2.78 8.14
CA ILE A 122 -16.94 -3.80 9.20
C ILE A 122 -17.18 -5.20 8.65
N LYS A 123 -18.10 -5.36 7.69
CA LYS A 123 -18.32 -6.64 7.02
C LYS A 123 -17.07 -7.12 6.29
N ASP A 124 -16.42 -6.24 5.53
CA ASP A 124 -15.21 -6.56 4.76
C ASP A 124 -14.02 -6.87 5.69
N ILE A 125 -13.88 -6.14 6.81
CA ILE A 125 -12.86 -6.41 7.83
C ILE A 125 -13.10 -7.73 8.54
N ASN A 126 -14.34 -8.05 8.91
CA ASN A 126 -14.67 -9.34 9.51
C ASN A 126 -14.38 -10.49 8.54
N ALA A 127 -14.74 -10.33 7.26
CA ALA A 127 -14.38 -11.30 6.24
C ALA A 127 -12.86 -11.48 6.14
N LEU A 128 -12.07 -10.39 6.20
CA LEU A 128 -10.61 -10.48 6.23
C LEU A 128 -10.10 -11.25 7.46
N PHE A 129 -10.65 -10.99 8.65
CA PHE A 129 -10.28 -11.70 9.87
C PHE A 129 -10.64 -13.19 9.81
N ASP A 130 -11.82 -13.53 9.29
CA ASP A 130 -12.24 -14.92 9.10
C ASP A 130 -11.28 -15.67 8.18
N LEU A 131 -10.73 -15.00 7.15
CA LEU A 131 -9.71 -15.56 6.28
C LEU A 131 -8.36 -15.75 7.00
N LEU A 132 -7.97 -14.79 7.85
CA LEU A 132 -6.72 -14.84 8.62
C LEU A 132 -6.73 -15.89 9.75
N GLU A 133 -7.90 -16.18 10.34
CA GLU A 133 -8.05 -17.19 11.39
C GLU A 133 -7.82 -18.63 10.87
N VAL A 134 -7.81 -18.85 9.54
CA VAL A 134 -7.52 -20.16 8.95
C VAL A 134 -6.01 -20.45 8.98
N GLY A 135 -5.56 -21.28 9.92
CA GLY A 135 -4.14 -21.61 10.12
C GLY A 135 -3.39 -22.14 8.88
N ALA A 136 -4.09 -22.81 7.96
CA ALA A 136 -3.50 -23.27 6.69
C ALA A 136 -2.96 -22.10 5.85
N TRP A 137 -3.59 -20.93 5.92
CA TRP A 137 -3.18 -19.75 5.16
C TRP A 137 -1.92 -19.12 5.71
N LEU A 138 -1.84 -19.01 7.03
CA LEU A 138 -0.64 -18.52 7.70
C LEU A 138 0.56 -19.40 7.35
N SER A 139 0.35 -20.72 7.29
CA SER A 139 1.39 -21.65 6.86
C SER A 139 1.82 -21.41 5.41
N VAL A 140 0.86 -21.35 4.48
CA VAL A 140 1.15 -21.11 3.04
C VAL A 140 1.84 -19.77 2.82
N CYS A 141 1.35 -18.69 3.45
CA CYS A 141 1.98 -17.37 3.36
C CYS A 141 3.40 -17.37 3.90
N LYS A 142 3.67 -18.06 5.02
CA LYS A 142 5.04 -18.19 5.56
C LYS A 142 5.95 -18.94 4.59
N THR A 143 5.53 -20.09 4.08
CA THR A 143 6.31 -20.85 3.10
C THR A 143 6.63 -19.99 1.88
N ARG A 144 5.64 -19.25 1.34
CA ARG A 144 5.83 -18.37 0.18
C ARG A 144 6.76 -17.20 0.47
N LEU A 145 6.72 -16.63 1.67
CA LEU A 145 7.68 -15.59 2.08
C LEU A 145 9.09 -16.15 2.19
N THR A 146 9.27 -17.35 2.76
CA THR A 146 10.58 -18.02 2.82
C THR A 146 11.13 -18.32 1.42
N VAL A 147 10.32 -18.85 0.51
CA VAL A 147 10.74 -19.09 -0.88
C VAL A 147 11.14 -17.78 -1.59
N LEU A 148 10.44 -16.68 -1.31
CA LEU A 148 10.80 -15.35 -1.85
C LEU A 148 12.13 -14.85 -1.28
N GLU A 149 12.38 -15.07 0.00
CA GLU A 149 13.64 -14.74 0.67
C GLU A 149 14.80 -15.56 0.09
N GLU A 150 14.69 -16.89 0.03
CA GLU A 150 15.69 -17.78 -0.57
C GLU A 150 15.96 -17.44 -2.04
N LYS A 151 14.91 -17.09 -2.80
CA LYS A 151 15.05 -16.65 -4.19
C LYS A 151 15.83 -15.33 -4.28
N PHE A 152 15.56 -14.39 -3.39
CA PHE A 152 16.28 -13.12 -3.35
C PHE A 152 17.75 -13.33 -2.96
N GLU A 153 18.03 -14.20 -1.98
CA GLU A 153 19.40 -14.56 -1.60
C GLU A 153 20.16 -15.19 -2.75
N LEU A 154 19.56 -16.16 -3.44
CA LEU A 154 20.15 -16.78 -4.63
C LEU A 154 20.38 -15.76 -5.74
N TYR A 155 19.42 -14.88 -5.99
CA TYR A 155 19.56 -13.80 -6.95
C TYR A 155 20.73 -12.87 -6.59
N SER A 156 20.85 -12.48 -5.32
CA SER A 156 21.93 -11.63 -4.82
C SER A 156 23.29 -12.31 -4.95
N LEU A 157 23.37 -13.63 -4.71
CA LEU A 157 24.61 -14.39 -4.85
C LEU A 157 25.06 -14.53 -6.30
N LEU A 158 24.12 -14.67 -7.23
CA LEU A 158 24.40 -14.84 -8.67
C LEU A 158 24.64 -13.53 -9.41
N ASN A 159 23.93 -12.46 -9.02
CA ASN A 159 23.94 -11.18 -9.73
C ASN A 159 24.61 -10.05 -8.93
N GLY A 160 25.02 -10.28 -7.69
CA GLY A 160 25.58 -9.24 -6.82
C GLY A 160 26.83 -8.57 -7.42
N GLU A 161 27.73 -9.32 -8.04
CA GLU A 161 28.88 -8.74 -8.74
C GLU A 161 28.48 -7.95 -9.99
N VAL A 162 27.46 -8.42 -10.73
CA VAL A 162 26.98 -7.75 -11.94
C VAL A 162 26.29 -6.43 -11.57
N GLU A 163 25.50 -6.42 -10.49
CA GLU A 163 24.88 -5.22 -9.94
C GLU A 163 25.93 -4.25 -9.37
N ALA A 164 26.95 -4.74 -8.68
CA ALA A 164 28.07 -3.93 -8.19
C ALA A 164 28.87 -3.27 -9.31
N ARG A 165 29.01 -3.92 -10.47
CA ARG A 165 29.77 -3.40 -11.62
C ARG A 165 28.94 -2.54 -12.59
N PHE A 166 27.61 -2.48 -12.43
CA PHE A 166 26.74 -1.70 -13.30
C PHE A 166 27.09 -0.20 -13.30
N ASN A 167 27.63 0.31 -12.19
CA ASN A 167 28.20 1.64 -12.11
C ASN A 167 29.58 1.53 -11.43
N GLU A 168 30.64 1.50 -12.23
CA GLU A 168 32.02 1.25 -11.81
C GLU A 168 32.56 2.36 -10.87
N GLU A 169 32.12 3.61 -11.07
CA GLU A 169 32.50 4.74 -10.20
C GLU A 169 31.80 4.72 -8.85
N THR A 170 30.60 4.12 -8.77
CA THR A 170 29.76 4.13 -7.55
C THR A 170 29.59 2.73 -6.93
N GLY A 171 30.24 1.70 -7.50
CA GLY A 171 30.18 0.31 -7.03
C GLY A 171 28.75 -0.25 -6.92
N GLY A 172 27.90 -0.02 -7.92
CA GLY A 172 26.51 -0.51 -7.91
C GLY A 172 25.63 0.19 -6.86
N GLY A 173 26.03 1.40 -6.46
CA GLY A 173 25.24 2.28 -5.62
C GLY A 173 25.33 1.96 -4.13
N GLY A 174 25.25 0.71 -3.68
CA GLY A 174 25.34 0.38 -2.24
C GLY A 174 24.56 1.32 -1.31
N VAL A 175 25.08 1.57 -0.10
CA VAL A 175 24.48 2.49 0.89
C VAL A 175 24.66 3.97 0.52
N HIS A 176 25.50 4.29 -0.48
CA HIS A 176 25.92 5.66 -0.82
C HIS A 176 25.57 6.09 -2.25
N ALA A 177 24.65 5.37 -2.91
CA ALA A 177 24.14 5.77 -4.21
C ALA A 177 23.58 7.19 -4.08
N PRO A 178 23.87 8.11 -5.01
CA PRO A 178 23.26 9.44 -5.05
C PRO A 178 21.77 9.28 -5.35
N SER A 179 21.02 8.92 -4.31
CA SER A 179 19.60 8.63 -4.32
C SER A 179 18.96 9.54 -3.28
N VAL A 180 17.90 10.22 -3.68
CA VAL A 180 17.09 11.02 -2.76
C VAL A 180 16.32 10.04 -1.88
N ARG A 181 16.58 10.07 -0.58
CA ARG A 181 15.87 9.26 0.42
C ARG A 181 14.90 10.14 1.18
N VAL A 182 13.69 9.62 1.38
CA VAL A 182 12.63 10.30 2.11
C VAL A 182 12.36 9.52 3.40
N ASP A 183 12.30 10.24 4.53
CA ASP A 183 11.87 9.64 5.78
C ASP A 183 10.33 9.68 5.86
N ASN A 184 9.72 8.51 5.64
CA ASN A 184 8.27 8.35 5.57
C ASN A 184 7.59 8.28 6.95
N SER A 185 8.33 8.41 8.06
CA SER A 185 7.82 8.11 9.40
C SER A 185 8.16 9.14 10.49
N VAL A 186 8.65 10.32 10.13
CA VAL A 186 9.00 11.35 11.12
C VAL A 186 7.76 11.98 11.74
N LYS A 187 7.70 11.99 13.06
CA LYS A 187 6.81 12.90 13.80
C LYS A 187 7.44 14.28 13.84
N LEU A 188 6.76 15.30 13.33
CA LEU A 188 7.28 16.67 13.26
C LEU A 188 7.75 17.20 14.61
N SER A 189 7.05 16.85 15.70
CA SER A 189 7.43 17.23 17.07
C SER A 189 8.81 16.73 17.50
N THR A 190 9.28 15.62 16.92
CA THR A 190 10.59 15.02 17.20
C THR A 190 11.55 15.13 16.01
N GLY A 191 11.19 15.92 14.98
CA GLY A 191 11.99 16.04 13.76
C GLY A 191 13.27 16.84 13.93
N MET A 192 13.43 17.55 15.06
CA MET A 192 14.59 18.39 15.32
C MET A 192 15.56 17.73 16.30
N ASN A 193 16.86 17.88 16.03
CA ASN A 193 17.90 17.46 16.97
C ASN A 193 17.79 18.27 18.27
N ALA A 194 17.82 17.58 19.42
CA ALA A 194 17.73 18.19 20.75
C ALA A 194 18.75 19.31 20.99
N GLN A 195 19.98 19.17 20.47
CA GLN A 195 21.00 20.22 20.62
C GLN A 195 20.63 21.50 19.87
N VAL A 196 20.04 21.37 18.68
CA VAL A 196 19.57 22.51 17.88
C VAL A 196 18.39 23.18 18.58
N LEU A 197 17.47 22.39 19.14
CA LEU A 197 16.33 22.90 19.91
C LEU A 197 16.76 23.68 21.14
N MET A 198 17.67 23.13 21.95
CA MET A 198 18.14 23.81 23.16
C MET A 198 18.89 25.10 22.82
N ARG A 199 19.69 25.10 21.75
CA ARG A 199 20.35 26.33 21.26
C ARG A 199 19.33 27.39 20.85
N TYR A 200 18.32 26.99 20.08
CA TYR A 200 17.25 27.89 19.66
C TYR A 200 16.51 28.49 20.86
N ILE A 201 16.09 27.66 21.82
CA ILE A 201 15.42 28.13 23.05
C ILE A 201 16.31 29.11 23.83
N HIS A 202 17.60 28.77 24.01
CA HIS A 202 18.53 29.65 24.70
C HIS A 202 18.75 30.99 23.98
N GLN A 203 18.73 31.00 22.65
CA GLN A 203 18.87 32.21 21.86
C GLN A 203 17.62 33.08 21.97
N THR A 204 16.44 32.50 21.74
CA THR A 204 15.15 33.21 21.82
C THR A 204 14.86 33.73 23.23
N ALA A 205 15.32 33.05 24.29
CA ALA A 205 15.11 33.52 25.66
C ALA A 205 16.02 34.69 26.08
N ARG A 206 17.03 35.04 25.29
CA ARG A 206 17.97 36.14 25.56
C ARG A 206 17.66 37.42 24.77
N GLU A 207 16.91 37.30 23.68
CA GLU A 207 16.38 38.41 22.87
C GLU A 207 15.08 38.94 23.48
#